data_AF-A0A444J7N4-F1
#
_entry.id   AF-A0A444J7N4-F1
#
_cell.length_a   1.000
_cell.length_b   1.000
_cell.length_c   1.000
_cell.angle_alpha   90.00
_cell.angle_beta   90.00
_cell.angle_gamma   90.00
#
_symmetry.space_group_name_H-M   'P 1'
#
loop_
_entity.id
_entity.type
_entity.pdbx_description
1 polymer ?
#
loop_
_entity_poly.entity_id
_entity_poly.type
_entity_poly.pdbx_seq_one_letter_code
_entity_poly.pdbx_strand_id
1 'polypeptide(L)'
;MSFAQQPDIGSTYQGMKQEELVERIAARKKELADDLLILSHHYQHDSLYQFADLTGDSLKLAADAAKINDKQFLIFCGVHFMA
;
A
#
# COMPACT_ATOMS: atom_id res chain seq x y z
N MET A 1 -23.05 -12.54 -0.41
CA MET A 1 -22.06 -11.55 0.05
C MET A 1 -20.89 -11.60 -0.92
N SER A 2 -20.70 -10.55 -1.71
CA SER A 2 -19.57 -10.47 -2.66
C SER A 2 -18.33 -10.10 -1.86
N PHE A 3 -17.36 -11.01 -1.78
CA PHE A 3 -16.02 -10.65 -1.35
C PHE A 3 -15.48 -9.68 -2.40
N ALA A 4 -14.96 -8.53 -1.97
CA ALA A 4 -14.26 -7.62 -2.86
C ALA A 4 -13.00 -8.33 -3.37
N GLN A 5 -13.07 -8.91 -4.56
CA GLN A 5 -11.88 -9.40 -5.25
C GLN A 5 -11.04 -8.19 -5.66
N GLN A 6 -9.72 -8.29 -5.49
CA GLN A 6 -8.83 -7.30 -6.10
C GLN A 6 -9.13 -7.25 -7.60
N PRO A 7 -9.36 -6.07 -8.16
CA PRO A 7 -9.59 -5.94 -9.59
C PRO A 7 -8.38 -6.47 -10.34
N ASP A 8 -8.61 -7.22 -11.41
CA ASP A 8 -7.54 -7.63 -12.31
C ASP A 8 -6.94 -6.37 -12.95
N ILE A 9 -5.65 -6.15 -12.70
CA ILE A 9 -4.88 -5.02 -13.25
C ILE A 9 -4.19 -5.38 -14.57
N GLY A 10 -4.49 -6.56 -15.13
CA GLY A 10 -3.95 -7.06 -16.38
C GLY A 10 -2.52 -7.57 -16.27
N SER A 11 -1.95 -7.93 -17.41
CA SER A 11 -0.60 -8.52 -17.50
C SER A 11 0.53 -7.49 -17.53
N THR A 12 0.24 -6.18 -17.53
CA THR A 12 1.24 -5.13 -17.69
C THR A 12 2.41 -5.24 -16.72
N TYR A 13 2.14 -5.64 -15.47
CA TYR A 13 3.16 -5.76 -14.42
C TYR A 13 3.74 -7.17 -14.31
N GLN A 14 3.17 -8.15 -15.02
CA GLN A 14 3.61 -9.55 -14.96
C GLN A 14 4.93 -9.70 -15.71
N GLY A 15 5.95 -10.24 -15.03
CA GLY A 15 7.28 -10.46 -15.62
C GLY A 15 8.15 -9.20 -15.72
N MET A 16 7.68 -8.05 -15.24
CA MET A 16 8.55 -6.88 -15.05
C MET A 16 9.63 -7.18 -14.02
N LYS A 17 10.80 -6.59 -14.22
CA LYS A 17 11.89 -6.68 -13.24
C LYS A 17 11.51 -5.92 -11.98
N GLN A 18 11.99 -6.40 -10.83
CA GLN A 18 11.69 -5.79 -9.54
C GLN A 18 12.13 -4.33 -9.48
N GLU A 19 13.26 -3.98 -10.10
CA GLU A 19 13.78 -2.62 -10.13
C GLU A 19 12.82 -1.67 -10.87
N GLU A 20 12.25 -2.11 -12.01
CA GLU A 20 11.28 -1.31 -12.76
C GLU A 20 9.99 -1.09 -11.96
N LEU A 21 9.54 -2.12 -11.23
CA LEU A 21 8.37 -2.01 -10.35
C LEU A 21 8.62 -1.00 -9.22
N VAL A 22 9.80 -1.05 -8.59
CA VAL A 22 10.21 -0.12 -7.54
C VAL A 22 10.23 1.32 -8.05
N GLU A 23 10.82 1.56 -9.22
CA GLU A 23 10.87 2.89 -9.84
C GLU A 23 9.46 3.44 -10.14
N ARG A 24 8.56 2.60 -10.66
CA ARG A 24 7.18 2.98 -10.96
C ARG A 24 6.39 3.31 -9.68
N ILE A 25 6.53 2.50 -8.63
CA ILE A 25 5.87 2.75 -7.34
C ILE A 25 6.37 4.08 -6.76
N ALA A 26 7.70 4.32 -6.78
CA ALA A 26 8.28 5.58 -6.32
C ALA A 26 7.75 6.79 -7.10
N ALA A 27 7.65 6.68 -8.42
CA ALA A 27 7.10 7.73 -9.27
C ALA A 27 5.63 8.03 -8.94
N ARG A 28 4.79 7.00 -8.78
CA ARG A 28 3.38 7.17 -8.41
C ARG A 28 3.19 7.72 -7.01
N LYS A 29 3.97 7.25 -6.03
CA LYS A 29 3.96 7.80 -4.66
C LYS A 29 4.31 9.28 -4.68
N LYS A 30 5.29 9.70 -5.49
CA LYS A 30 5.66 11.11 -5.67
C LYS A 30 4.57 11.93 -6.35
N GLU A 31 3.88 11.38 -7.34
CA GLU A 31 2.77 12.08 -8.02
C GLU A 31 1.58 12.31 -7.09
N LEU A 32 1.27 11.35 -6.22
CA LEU A 32 0.16 11.45 -5.27
C LEU A 32 0.53 12.23 -4.00
N ALA A 33 1.83 12.28 -3.65
CA ALA A 33 2.40 13.10 -2.59
C ALA A 33 1.53 13.15 -1.31
N ASP A 34 1.00 14.32 -1.01
CA ASP A 34 0.25 14.60 0.23
C ASP A 34 -1.12 13.93 0.27
N ASP A 35 -1.65 13.45 -0.87
CA ASP A 35 -2.96 12.81 -0.94
C ASP A 35 -2.92 11.30 -0.62
N LEU A 36 -1.73 10.71 -0.43
CA LEU A 36 -1.54 9.28 -0.24
C LEU A 36 -1.06 8.91 1.18
N LEU A 37 -1.61 7.82 1.70
CA LEU A 37 -1.14 7.11 2.90
C LEU A 37 -0.89 5.63 2.60
N ILE A 38 0.32 5.14 2.84
CA ILE A 38 0.68 3.72 2.70
C ILE A 38 0.91 3.10 4.07
N LEU A 39 0.08 2.10 4.41
CA LEU A 39 0.17 1.32 5.64
C LEU A 39 0.79 -0.04 5.33
N SER A 40 1.79 -0.47 6.11
CA SER A 40 2.41 -1.79 5.92
C SER A 40 2.43 -2.62 7.20
N HIS A 41 1.94 -3.85 7.11
CA HIS A 41 2.07 -4.81 8.19
C HIS A 41 3.53 -5.29 8.33
N HIS A 42 3.94 -5.69 9.54
CA HIS A 42 5.31 -6.13 9.83
C HIS A 42 5.80 -7.34 9.00
N TYR A 43 4.89 -8.11 8.43
CA TYR A 43 5.22 -9.33 7.67
C TYR A 43 5.39 -9.08 6.16
N GLN A 44 5.44 -7.82 5.73
CA GLN A 44 5.69 -7.48 4.33
C GLN A 44 7.17 -7.57 3.97
N HIS A 45 7.42 -7.85 2.70
CA HIS A 45 8.77 -7.90 2.14
C HIS A 45 9.42 -6.50 2.16
N ASP A 46 10.74 -6.43 2.34
CA ASP A 46 11.50 -5.17 2.41
C ASP A 46 11.27 -4.26 1.21
N SER A 47 11.09 -4.86 0.02
CA SER A 47 10.79 -4.12 -1.21
C SER A 47 9.47 -3.33 -1.17
N LEU A 48 8.54 -3.69 -0.29
CA LEU A 48 7.31 -2.94 -0.03
C LEU A 48 7.48 -2.02 1.19
N TYR A 49 8.20 -2.49 2.19
CA TYR A 49 8.41 -1.78 3.45
C TYR A 49 9.03 -0.39 3.23
N GLN A 50 9.93 -0.25 2.25
CA GLN A 50 10.55 1.02 1.88
C GLN A 50 9.55 2.11 1.44
N PHE A 51 8.34 1.73 1.03
CA PHE A 51 7.31 2.67 0.61
C PHE A 51 6.30 2.99 1.71
N ALA A 52 6.35 2.33 2.86
CA ALA A 52 5.39 2.55 3.94
C ALA A 52 5.57 3.93 4.58
N ASP A 53 4.45 4.60 4.85
CA ASP A 53 4.43 5.81 5.68
C ASP A 53 4.24 5.44 7.15
N LEU A 54 3.42 4.42 7.41
CA LEU A 54 3.23 3.83 8.73
C LEU A 54 3.43 2.31 8.69
N THR A 55 4.00 1.79 9.76
CA THR A 55 4.27 0.37 9.93
C THR A 55 3.85 -0.09 11.32
N GLY A 56 3.23 -1.27 11.41
CA GLY A 56 2.68 -1.76 12.66
C GLY A 56 2.05 -3.13 12.58
N ASP A 57 1.60 -3.62 13.73
CA ASP A 57 0.55 -4.63 13.80
C ASP A 57 -0.82 -4.02 13.49
N SER A 58 -1.87 -4.84 13.44
CA SER A 58 -3.22 -4.42 13.11
C SER A 58 -3.75 -3.31 14.03
N LEU A 59 -3.48 -3.40 15.34
CA LEU A 59 -4.03 -2.46 16.31
C LEU A 59 -3.38 -1.09 16.17
N LYS A 60 -2.05 -1.07 16.05
CA LYS A 60 -1.29 0.17 15.84
C LYS A 60 -1.70 0.84 14.54
N LEU A 61 -1.75 0.09 13.43
CA LEU A 61 -2.09 0.64 12.12
C LEU A 61 -3.50 1.24 12.11
N ALA A 62 -4.49 0.55 12.70
CA ALA A 62 -5.85 1.08 12.80
C ALA A 62 -5.91 2.36 13.65
N ALA A 63 -5.24 2.38 14.80
CA ALA A 63 -5.23 3.52 15.71
C ALA A 63 -4.51 4.74 15.11
N ASP A 64 -3.43 4.55 14.36
CA ASP A 64 -2.68 5.63 13.74
C ASP A 64 -3.37 6.14 12.46
N ALA A 65 -3.93 5.25 11.63
CA ALA A 65 -4.71 5.63 10.46
C ALA A 65 -5.96 6.45 10.82
N ALA A 66 -6.64 6.11 11.92
CA ALA A 66 -7.83 6.84 12.38
C ALA A 66 -7.55 8.30 12.82
N LYS A 67 -6.28 8.68 12.99
CA LYS A 67 -5.88 10.07 13.32
C LYS A 67 -5.61 10.91 12.06
N ILE A 68 -5.54 10.28 10.89
CA ILE A 68 -5.15 10.90 9.62
C ILE A 68 -6.41 11.02 8.75
N ASN A 69 -6.82 12.25 8.46
CA ASN A 69 -8.12 12.55 7.85
C ASN A 69 -8.00 13.36 6.55
N ASP A 70 -6.78 13.69 6.16
CA ASP A 70 -6.42 14.62 5.08
C ASP A 70 -5.89 13.90 3.83
N LYS A 71 -6.06 12.57 3.76
CA LYS A 71 -5.54 11.72 2.67
C LYS A 71 -6.70 11.24 1.80
N GLN A 72 -6.58 11.43 0.48
CA GLN A 72 -7.58 10.96 -0.49
C GLN A 72 -7.45 9.45 -0.74
N PHE A 73 -6.23 8.93 -0.66
CA PHE A 73 -5.91 7.55 -0.99
C PHE A 73 -5.23 6.85 0.18
N LEU A 74 -5.69 5.64 0.49
CA LEU A 74 -5.08 4.75 1.46
C LEU A 74 -4.75 3.43 0.79
N ILE A 75 -3.47 3.03 0.83
CA ILE A 75 -3.01 1.72 0.36
C ILE A 75 -2.61 0.89 1.56
N PHE A 76 -3.27 -0.25 1.74
CA PHE A 76 -2.96 -1.20 2.80
C PHE A 76 -2.14 -2.38 2.27
N CYS A 77 -0.85 -2.40 2.58
CA CYS A 77 0.06 -3.51 2.31
C CYS A 77 -0.10 -4.59 3.40
N GLY A 78 -1.14 -5.42 3.26
CA GLY A 78 -1.48 -6.48 4.20
C GLY A 78 -2.43 -7.50 3.59
N VAL A 79 -3.27 -8.10 4.44
CA VAL A 79 -4.29 -9.07 4.04
C VAL A 79 -5.67 -8.44 4.10
N HIS A 80 -6.61 -8.98 3.32
CA HIS A 80 -7.91 -8.34 3.07
C HIS A 80 -8.75 -7.98 4.29
N PHE A 81 -8.72 -8.76 5.38
CA PHE A 81 -9.53 -8.44 6.56
C PHE A 81 -8.99 -7.25 7.38
N MET A 82 -7.80 -6.74 7.05
CA MET A 82 -7.20 -5.57 7.68
C MET A 82 -7.39 -4.28 6.86
N ALA A 83 -7.85 -4.40 5.61
CA ALA A 83 -7.94 -3.32 4.62
C ALA A 83 -9.38 -2.81 4.47
#